data_AF-A0A158Q7Z8-F1
#
_entry.id   AF-A0A158Q7Z8-F1
#
_cell.length_a   1.000
_cell.length_b   1.000
_cell.length_c   1.000
_cell.angle_alpha   90.00
_cell.angle_beta   90.00
_cell.angle_gamma   90.00
#
_symmetry.space_group_name_H-M   'P 1'
#
loop_
_entity.id
_entity.type
_entity.pdbx_description
1 polymer ?
#
loop_
_entity_poly.entity_id
_entity_poly.type
_entity_poly.pdbx_seq_one_letter_code
_entity_poly.pdbx_strand_id
1 'polypeptide(L)'
;MQLSLIRKTWMHARSQGALEPAISIFRNSFFKCGEIRSLIMDGPKNVGYERLKKHAKNFTDIMDQLITGLDTKEIVIEELRKAGRAHASLLRDTCNKLEKECNIGRNQPSVGACPFRLAHFDHFASAMIERTLEWGEKKDRNKITQTGWTKIVLFVTEQLREGYQEAIREERRARQQR
;
A
#
# COMPACT_ATOMS: atom_id res chain seq x y z
N MET A 1 11.23 17.92 -18.15
CA MET A 1 11.56 18.75 -16.96
C MET A 1 10.97 18.20 -15.65
N GLN A 2 9.68 17.79 -15.59
CA GLN A 2 9.10 17.27 -14.33
C GLN A 2 9.61 15.87 -13.93
N LEU A 3 9.72 14.94 -14.88
CA LEU A 3 10.13 13.55 -14.59
C LEU A 3 11.58 13.42 -14.10
N SER A 4 12.49 14.27 -14.57
CA SER A 4 13.89 14.27 -14.13
C SER A 4 14.02 14.67 -12.65
N LEU A 5 13.17 15.60 -12.19
CA LEU A 5 13.18 16.04 -10.79
C LEU A 5 12.55 14.98 -9.86
N ILE A 6 11.50 14.30 -10.32
CA ILE A 6 10.94 13.12 -9.63
C ILE A 6 12.01 12.04 -9.48
N ARG A 7 12.70 11.66 -10.57
CA ARG A 7 13.79 10.68 -10.52
C ARG A 7 14.89 11.08 -9.54
N LYS A 8 15.31 12.35 -9.56
CA LYS A 8 16.33 12.88 -8.64
C LYS A 8 15.89 12.75 -7.18
N THR A 9 14.69 13.20 -6.85
CA THR A 9 14.17 13.14 -5.47
C THR A 9 13.91 11.72 -5.00
N TRP A 10 13.47 10.83 -5.91
CA TRP A 10 13.36 9.39 -5.64
C TRP A 10 14.71 8.77 -5.31
N MET A 11 15.75 9.00 -6.11
CA MET A 11 17.10 8.47 -5.86
C MET A 11 17.67 8.96 -4.52
N HIS A 12 17.42 10.22 -4.16
CA HIS A 12 17.77 10.74 -2.83
C HIS A 12 16.99 10.03 -1.71
N ALA A 13 15.72 9.69 -1.91
CA ALA A 13 14.96 8.93 -0.91
C ALA A 13 15.48 7.48 -0.80
N ARG A 14 15.80 6.84 -1.93
CA ARG A 14 16.36 5.48 -2.01
C ARG A 14 17.74 5.36 -1.36
N SER A 15 18.55 6.43 -1.34
CA SER A 15 19.88 6.40 -0.71
C SER A 15 19.86 6.23 0.82
N GLN A 16 18.70 6.35 1.46
CA GLN A 16 18.54 6.16 2.90
C GLN A 16 18.59 4.69 3.34
N GLY A 17 18.43 3.74 2.40
CA GLY A 17 18.54 2.32 2.69
C GLY A 17 17.85 1.43 1.66
N ALA A 18 18.18 0.14 1.67
CA ALA A 18 17.72 -0.82 0.66
C ALA A 18 16.19 -0.87 0.48
N LEU A 19 15.42 -0.68 1.56
CA LEU A 19 13.95 -0.66 1.56
C LEU A 19 13.35 0.73 1.84
N GLU A 20 14.18 1.78 1.88
CA GLU A 20 13.69 3.16 1.96
C GLU A 20 13.46 3.71 0.56
N PRO A 21 12.45 4.58 0.33
CA PRO A 21 11.57 5.16 1.33
C PRO A 21 10.35 4.31 1.71
N ALA A 22 10.22 3.09 1.18
CA ALA A 22 9.01 2.29 1.37
C ALA A 22 8.71 1.98 2.85
N ILE A 23 9.72 1.61 3.64
CA ILE A 23 9.55 1.36 5.09
C ILE A 23 9.04 2.61 5.81
N SER A 24 9.62 3.78 5.57
CA SER A 24 9.16 5.02 6.21
C SER A 24 7.76 5.45 5.76
N ILE A 25 7.36 5.19 4.50
CA ILE A 25 5.98 5.39 4.03
C ILE A 25 5.00 4.50 4.80
N PHE A 26 5.26 3.19 4.88
CA PHE A 26 4.39 2.26 5.61
C PHE A 26 4.29 2.63 7.09
N ARG A 27 5.42 2.98 7.73
CA ARG A 27 5.41 3.47 9.12
C ARG A 27 4.58 4.74 9.28
N ASN A 28 4.67 5.70 8.34
CA ASN A 28 3.82 6.89 8.39
C ASN A 28 2.33 6.54 8.25
N SER A 29 1.99 5.56 7.40
CA SER A 29 0.61 5.08 7.25
C SER A 29 0.05 4.45 8.54
N PHE A 30 0.91 3.84 9.38
CA PHE A 30 0.51 3.31 10.69
C PHE A 30 0.10 4.41 11.67
N PHE A 31 0.75 5.58 11.59
CA PHE A 31 0.36 6.75 12.40
C PHE A 31 -0.93 7.39 11.86
N LYS A 32 -1.14 7.38 10.54
CA LYS A 32 -2.38 7.87 9.91
C LYS A 32 -3.60 7.00 10.22
N CYS A 33 -3.41 5.68 10.26
CA CYS A 33 -4.47 4.72 10.51
C CYS A 33 -3.91 3.51 11.27
N GLY A 34 -4.26 3.40 12.55
CA GLY A 34 -3.84 2.29 13.41
C GLY A 34 -4.26 0.92 12.88
N GLU A 35 -5.35 0.83 12.13
CA GLU A 35 -5.79 -0.43 11.51
C GLU A 35 -4.81 -0.95 10.46
N ILE A 36 -4.13 -0.07 9.71
CA ILE A 36 -3.09 -0.48 8.75
C ILE A 36 -1.95 -1.18 9.50
N ARG A 37 -1.59 -0.66 10.69
CA ARG A 37 -0.60 -1.32 11.55
C ARG A 37 -1.08 -2.68 12.01
N SER A 38 -2.32 -2.77 12.50
CA SER A 38 -2.90 -4.03 12.96
C SER A 38 -2.92 -5.08 11.85
N LEU A 39 -3.28 -4.68 10.62
CA LEU A 39 -3.30 -5.56 9.45
C LEU A 39 -1.91 -6.05 9.04
N ILE A 40 -0.91 -5.17 8.95
CA ILE A 40 0.44 -5.55 8.54
C ILE A 40 1.15 -6.35 9.63
N MET A 41 0.97 -5.97 10.89
CA MET A 41 1.64 -6.57 12.04
C MET A 41 0.87 -7.74 12.65
N ASP A 42 -0.22 -8.20 12.03
CA ASP A 42 -1.03 -9.32 12.51
C ASP A 42 -0.19 -10.61 12.65
N GLY A 43 -0.43 -11.29 13.77
CA GLY A 43 0.26 -12.52 14.18
C GLY A 43 1.51 -12.28 15.03
N PRO A 44 2.36 -13.31 15.17
CA PRO A 44 3.61 -13.22 15.91
C PRO A 44 4.52 -12.10 15.40
N LYS A 45 5.30 -11.50 16.31
CA LYS A 45 6.14 -10.32 16.01
C LYS A 45 6.98 -10.49 14.75
N ASN A 46 7.69 -11.62 14.61
CA ASN A 46 8.52 -11.93 13.44
C ASN A 46 7.71 -11.99 12.13
N VAL A 47 6.52 -12.59 12.15
CA VAL A 47 5.63 -12.69 10.97
C VAL A 47 5.18 -11.31 10.50
N GLY A 48 4.79 -10.43 11.42
CA GLY A 48 4.42 -9.06 11.10
C GLY A 48 5.56 -8.27 10.45
N TYR A 49 6.78 -8.38 11.00
CA TYR A 49 7.95 -7.71 10.42
C TYR A 49 8.34 -8.24 9.04
N GLU A 50 8.29 -9.56 8.81
CA GLU A 50 8.55 -10.13 7.49
C GLU A 50 7.48 -9.72 6.47
N ARG A 51 6.21 -9.63 6.90
CA ARG A 51 5.13 -9.11 6.05
C ARG A 51 5.39 -7.66 5.64
N LEU A 52 5.76 -6.80 6.59
CA LEU A 52 6.13 -5.40 6.32
C LEU A 52 7.33 -5.32 5.36
N LYS A 53 8.37 -6.11 5.60
CA LYS A 53 9.57 -6.16 4.76
C LYS A 53 9.23 -6.55 3.32
N LYS A 54 8.38 -7.57 3.14
CA LYS A 54 7.89 -8.01 1.83
C LYS A 54 7.08 -6.91 1.14
N HIS A 55 6.19 -6.22 1.86
CA HIS A 55 5.42 -5.09 1.30
C HIS A 55 6.34 -3.96 0.86
N ALA A 56 7.31 -3.58 1.69
CA ALA A 56 8.26 -2.53 1.36
C ALA A 56 9.09 -2.90 0.14
N LYS A 57 9.59 -4.14 0.05
CA LYS A 57 10.34 -4.61 -1.12
C LYS A 57 9.48 -4.54 -2.39
N ASN A 58 8.30 -5.15 -2.38
CA ASN A 58 7.42 -5.17 -3.56
C ASN A 58 7.04 -3.76 -4.01
N PHE A 59 6.73 -2.87 -3.06
CA PHE A 59 6.42 -1.48 -3.36
C PHE A 59 7.61 -0.75 -3.96
N THR A 60 8.81 -0.93 -3.40
CA THR A 60 10.05 -0.38 -3.94
C THR A 60 10.28 -0.84 -5.37
N ASP A 61 10.16 -2.13 -5.66
CA ASP A 61 10.40 -2.68 -7.00
C ASP A 61 9.44 -2.06 -8.04
N ILE A 62 8.14 -2.00 -7.73
CA ILE A 62 7.12 -1.41 -8.62
C ILE A 62 7.38 0.09 -8.84
N MET A 63 7.71 0.83 -7.77
CA MET A 63 8.00 2.26 -7.86
C MET A 63 9.30 2.54 -8.62
N ASP A 64 10.33 1.72 -8.42
CA ASP A 64 11.59 1.78 -9.17
C ASP A 64 11.29 1.62 -10.67
N GLN A 65 10.50 0.62 -11.07
CA GLN A 65 10.06 0.42 -12.46
C GLN A 65 9.31 1.65 -13.01
N LEU A 66 8.32 2.16 -12.26
CA LEU A 66 7.50 3.32 -12.66
C LEU A 66 8.34 4.59 -12.87
N ILE A 67 9.26 4.87 -11.95
CA ILE A 67 9.98 6.15 -11.91
C ILE A 67 11.17 6.13 -12.87
N THR A 68 11.92 5.02 -12.90
CA THR A 68 13.05 4.87 -13.82
C THR A 68 12.58 4.69 -15.26
N GLY A 69 11.37 4.17 -15.47
CA GLY A 69 10.81 3.88 -16.79
C GLY A 69 11.48 2.67 -17.45
N LEU A 70 11.94 1.71 -16.64
CA LEU A 70 12.53 0.46 -17.12
C LEU A 70 11.50 -0.45 -17.80
N ASP A 71 10.23 -0.34 -17.41
CA ASP A 71 9.11 -1.10 -17.96
C ASP A 71 8.07 -0.18 -18.63
N THR A 72 7.22 -0.79 -19.46
CA THR A 72 6.06 -0.12 -20.02
C THR A 72 5.04 0.19 -18.91
N LYS A 73 4.24 1.24 -19.11
CA LYS A 73 3.25 1.66 -18.10
C LYS A 73 2.22 0.55 -17.84
N GLU A 74 1.93 -0.23 -18.85
CA GLU A 74 0.98 -1.34 -18.85
C GLU A 74 1.43 -2.45 -17.89
N ILE A 75 2.73 -2.79 -17.89
CA ILE A 75 3.32 -3.77 -16.95
C ILE A 75 3.19 -3.27 -15.51
N VAL A 76 3.53 -2.00 -15.27
CA VAL A 76 3.44 -1.39 -13.94
C VAL A 76 1.99 -1.34 -13.44
N ILE A 77 1.04 -0.98 -14.32
CA ILE A 77 -0.39 -0.98 -14.02
C ILE A 77 -0.86 -2.37 -13.59
N GLU A 78 -0.44 -3.42 -14.32
CA GLU A 78 -0.83 -4.78 -14.00
C GLU A 78 -0.27 -5.25 -12.65
N GLU A 79 1.01 -4.96 -12.35
CA GLU A 79 1.58 -5.30 -11.04
C GLU A 79 0.93 -4.53 -9.89
N LEU A 80 0.55 -3.25 -10.09
CA LEU A 80 -0.23 -2.49 -9.11
C LEU A 80 -1.62 -3.08 -8.90
N ARG A 81 -2.36 -3.40 -9.96
CA ARG A 81 -3.69 -4.01 -9.85
C ARG A 81 -3.63 -5.39 -9.19
N LYS A 82 -2.63 -6.20 -9.54
CA LYS A 82 -2.36 -7.49 -8.90
C LYS A 82 -2.05 -7.35 -7.41
N ALA A 83 -1.25 -6.36 -7.03
CA ALA A 83 -1.03 -6.04 -5.62
C ALA A 83 -2.33 -5.62 -4.93
N GLY A 84 -3.17 -4.82 -5.59
CA GLY A 84 -4.51 -4.45 -5.11
C GLY A 84 -5.42 -5.66 -4.88
N ARG A 85 -5.52 -6.57 -5.87
CA ARG A 85 -6.30 -7.82 -5.78
C ARG A 85 -5.88 -8.69 -4.60
N ALA A 86 -4.59 -8.76 -4.29
CA ALA A 86 -4.09 -9.55 -3.16
C ALA A 86 -4.68 -9.09 -1.80
N HIS A 87 -5.05 -7.82 -1.66
CA HIS A 87 -5.66 -7.29 -0.43
C HIS A 87 -7.14 -7.71 -0.27
N ALA A 88 -7.83 -8.13 -1.33
CA ALA A 88 -9.19 -8.66 -1.23
C ALA A 88 -9.24 -9.98 -0.46
N SER A 89 -8.18 -10.79 -0.54
CA SER A 89 -8.07 -12.05 0.21
C SER A 89 -8.10 -11.88 1.74
N LEU A 90 -7.65 -10.72 2.24
CA LEU A 90 -7.69 -10.39 3.67
C LEU A 90 -9.12 -10.18 4.17
N LEU A 91 -10.03 -9.69 3.32
CA LEU A 91 -11.44 -9.51 3.70
C LEU A 91 -12.09 -10.88 3.99
N ARG A 92 -11.75 -11.90 3.21
CA ARG A 92 -12.24 -13.27 3.38
C ARG A 92 -11.69 -13.93 4.64
N ASP A 93 -10.38 -13.85 4.87
CA ASP A 93 -9.75 -14.50 6.02
C ASP A 93 -10.21 -13.86 7.35
N THR A 94 -10.47 -12.55 7.35
CA THR A 94 -11.07 -11.82 8.47
C THR A 94 -12.52 -12.23 8.71
N CYS A 95 -13.35 -12.31 7.66
CA CYS A 95 -14.75 -12.76 7.78
C CYS A 95 -14.87 -14.20 8.31
N ASN A 96 -14.04 -15.10 7.78
CA ASN A 96 -13.99 -16.50 8.22
C ASN A 96 -13.52 -16.67 9.68
N LYS A 97 -12.60 -15.81 10.16
CA LYS A 97 -12.19 -15.80 11.57
C LYS A 97 -13.33 -15.32 12.47
N LEU A 98 -14.01 -14.23 12.10
CA LEU A 98 -15.16 -13.69 12.85
C LEU A 98 -16.30 -14.72 12.96
N GLU A 99 -16.63 -15.40 11.88
CA GLU A 99 -17.67 -16.46 11.88
C GLU A 99 -17.32 -17.63 12.81
N LYS A 100 -16.05 -18.04 12.84
CA LYS A 100 -15.58 -19.10 13.76
C LYS A 100 -15.58 -18.66 15.22
N GLU A 101 -15.23 -17.41 15.52
CA GLU A 101 -15.24 -16.87 16.89
C GLU A 101 -16.66 -16.69 17.44
N CYS A 102 -17.62 -16.22 16.62
CA CYS A 102 -19.04 -16.13 16.99
C CYS A 102 -19.65 -17.50 17.32
N ASN A 103 -19.24 -18.56 16.61
CA ASN A 103 -19.72 -19.93 16.86
C ASN A 103 -19.14 -20.57 18.14
N ILE A 104 -18.12 -19.97 18.77
CA ILE A 104 -17.45 -20.53 19.97
C ILE A 104 -17.91 -19.83 21.27
N GLY A 105 -18.86 -18.88 21.21
CA GLY A 105 -19.54 -18.34 22.40
C GLY A 105 -18.64 -17.63 23.42
N ARG A 106 -17.44 -17.17 23.03
CA ARG A 106 -16.58 -16.39 23.93
C ARG A 106 -16.98 -14.92 23.90
N ASN A 107 -17.53 -14.43 25.00
CA ASN A 107 -17.82 -13.01 25.28
C ASN A 107 -16.55 -12.15 25.48
N GLN A 108 -15.54 -12.28 24.63
CA GLN A 108 -14.40 -11.35 24.59
C GLN A 108 -14.39 -10.68 23.22
N PRO A 109 -14.43 -9.34 23.14
CA PRO A 109 -14.28 -8.65 21.86
C PRO A 109 -12.85 -8.90 21.38
N SER A 110 -12.69 -9.74 20.35
CA SER A 110 -11.42 -9.88 19.67
C SER A 110 -11.10 -8.54 19.00
N VAL A 111 -10.07 -7.86 19.50
CA VAL A 111 -9.57 -6.57 18.97
C VAL A 111 -8.88 -6.75 17.60
N GLY A 112 -9.14 -7.85 16.90
CA GLY A 112 -8.16 -8.47 15.99
C GLY A 112 -8.54 -8.58 14.51
N ALA A 113 -9.71 -8.11 14.08
CA ALA A 113 -10.17 -8.41 12.73
C ALA A 113 -10.86 -7.21 12.06
N CYS A 114 -10.18 -6.06 11.96
CA CYS A 114 -10.63 -5.00 11.05
C CYS A 114 -10.39 -5.47 9.61
N PRO A 115 -11.44 -5.62 8.77
CA PRO A 115 -11.25 -6.02 7.37
C PRO A 115 -10.48 -4.94 6.62
N PHE A 116 -9.71 -5.34 5.60
CA PHE A 116 -9.14 -4.36 4.67
C PHE A 116 -10.26 -3.58 3.97
N ARG A 117 -10.09 -2.27 3.78
CA ARG A 117 -11.09 -1.35 3.20
C ARG A 117 -10.41 -0.38 2.24
N LEU A 118 -11.18 0.19 1.31
CA LEU A 118 -10.70 1.19 0.35
C LEU A 118 -10.03 2.40 1.03
N ALA A 119 -10.55 2.83 2.18
CA ALA A 119 -10.00 3.93 2.96
C ALA A 119 -8.54 3.71 3.39
N HIS A 120 -8.07 2.46 3.50
CA HIS A 120 -6.66 2.19 3.83
C HIS A 120 -5.73 2.64 2.70
N PHE A 121 -6.15 2.56 1.42
CA PHE A 121 -5.38 3.12 0.31
C PHE A 121 -5.34 4.64 0.37
N ASP A 122 -6.43 5.29 0.79
CA ASP A 122 -6.49 6.76 0.91
C ASP A 122 -5.57 7.25 2.04
N HIS A 123 -5.55 6.56 3.19
CA HIS A 123 -4.60 6.82 4.28
C HIS A 123 -3.15 6.56 3.87
N PHE A 124 -2.89 5.50 3.10
CA PHE A 124 -1.56 5.22 2.55
C PHE A 124 -1.11 6.31 1.56
N ALA A 125 -2.00 6.76 0.68
CA ALA A 125 -1.74 7.86 -0.25
C ALA A 125 -1.35 9.14 0.49
N SER A 126 -2.14 9.52 1.50
CA SER A 126 -1.84 10.68 2.36
C SER A 126 -0.48 10.54 3.03
N ALA A 127 -0.19 9.39 3.62
CA ALA A 127 1.09 9.12 4.27
C ALA A 127 2.28 9.24 3.30
N MET A 128 2.14 8.75 2.07
CA MET A 128 3.18 8.83 1.04
C MET A 128 3.40 10.26 0.55
N ILE A 129 2.32 11.02 0.31
CA ILE A 129 2.39 12.43 -0.09
C ILE A 129 3.17 13.24 0.95
N GLU A 130 2.95 12.99 2.24
CA GLU A 130 3.73 13.64 3.31
C GLU A 130 5.20 13.28 3.27
N ARG A 131 5.55 11.99 3.08
CA ARG A 131 6.96 11.59 2.95
C ARG A 131 7.63 12.26 1.76
N THR A 132 6.92 12.48 0.66
CA THR A 132 7.50 13.10 -0.55
C THR A 132 7.98 14.54 -0.34
N LEU A 133 7.45 15.26 0.66
CA LEU A 133 7.90 16.61 1.03
C LEU A 133 9.33 16.63 1.60
N GLU A 134 9.82 15.49 2.07
CA GLU A 134 11.16 15.35 2.67
C GLU A 134 12.20 14.84 1.67
N TRP A 135 11.80 14.50 0.45
CA TRP A 135 12.70 13.89 -0.55
C TRP A 135 13.44 14.95 -1.37
N GLY A 136 14.71 14.68 -1.67
CA GLY A 136 15.60 15.61 -2.37
C GLY A 136 16.24 16.65 -1.46
N GLU A 137 17.14 17.45 -2.06
CA GLU A 137 17.74 18.60 -1.41
C GLU A 137 16.70 19.72 -1.20
N LYS A 138 16.98 20.69 -0.32
CA LYS A 138 16.08 21.82 -0.04
C LYS A 138 15.60 22.56 -1.30
N LYS A 139 16.46 22.69 -2.32
CA LYS A 139 16.13 23.33 -3.61
C LYS A 139 15.16 22.52 -4.48
N ASP A 140 15.15 21.20 -4.31
CA ASP A 140 14.30 20.28 -5.07
C ASP A 140 12.89 20.17 -4.46
N ARG A 141 12.72 20.58 -3.20
CA ARG A 141 11.44 20.56 -2.45
C ARG A 141 10.60 21.80 -2.76
N ASN A 142 9.94 21.78 -3.91
CA ASN A 142 9.11 22.89 -4.37
C ASN A 142 7.74 22.41 -4.89
N LYS A 143 6.84 23.36 -5.17
CA LYS A 143 5.46 23.08 -5.61
C LYS A 143 5.39 22.23 -6.88
N ILE A 144 6.36 22.36 -7.79
CA ILE A 144 6.38 21.60 -9.05
C ILE A 144 6.68 20.13 -8.75
N THR A 145 7.75 19.85 -8.00
CA THR A 145 8.08 18.48 -7.55
C THR A 145 6.93 17.87 -6.77
N GLN A 146 6.36 18.63 -5.83
CA GLN A 146 5.27 18.14 -5.00
C GLN A 146 4.02 17.79 -5.82
N THR A 147 3.66 18.64 -6.80
CA THR A 147 2.54 18.35 -7.70
C THR A 147 2.81 17.10 -8.53
N GLY A 148 4.05 16.90 -8.99
CA GLY A 148 4.45 15.68 -9.69
C GLY A 148 4.31 14.43 -8.82
N TRP A 149 4.79 14.48 -7.57
CA TRP A 149 4.64 13.40 -6.61
C TRP A 149 3.18 13.10 -6.30
N THR A 150 2.35 14.11 -6.02
CA THR A 150 0.92 13.92 -5.79
C THR A 150 0.25 13.19 -6.94
N LYS A 151 0.52 13.56 -8.20
CA LYS A 151 -0.03 12.84 -9.37
C LYS A 151 0.41 11.38 -9.42
N ILE A 152 1.69 11.09 -9.15
CA ILE A 152 2.21 9.72 -9.12
C ILE A 152 1.56 8.91 -8.00
N VAL A 153 1.46 9.46 -6.78
CA VAL A 153 0.82 8.77 -5.66
C VAL A 153 -0.63 8.46 -5.97
N LEU A 154 -1.39 9.44 -6.47
CA LEU A 154 -2.80 9.24 -6.82
C LEU A 154 -2.96 8.17 -7.90
N PHE A 155 -2.11 8.18 -8.93
CA PHE A 155 -2.08 7.14 -9.95
C PHE A 155 -1.83 5.75 -9.34
N VAL A 156 -0.78 5.60 -8.55
CA VAL A 156 -0.39 4.34 -7.90
C VAL A 156 -1.53 3.81 -7.03
N THR A 157 -2.11 4.66 -6.18
CA THR A 157 -3.19 4.26 -5.28
C THR A 157 -4.48 3.96 -6.01
N GLU A 158 -4.75 4.64 -7.12
CA GLU A 158 -5.94 4.34 -7.93
C GLU A 158 -5.81 2.95 -8.60
N GLN A 159 -4.65 2.59 -9.13
CA GLN A 159 -4.45 1.26 -9.71
C GLN A 159 -4.57 0.15 -8.65
N LEU A 160 -4.07 0.39 -7.43
CA LEU A 160 -4.28 -0.53 -6.30
C LEU A 160 -5.77 -0.67 -5.95
N ARG A 161 -6.52 0.43 -5.92
CA ARG A 161 -7.96 0.46 -5.61
C ARG A 161 -8.77 -0.26 -6.68
N GLU A 162 -8.48 -0.02 -7.96
CA GLU A 162 -9.14 -0.68 -9.09
C GLU A 162 -8.98 -2.20 -9.00
N GLY A 163 -7.76 -2.68 -8.80
CA GLY A 163 -7.48 -4.11 -8.63
C GLY A 163 -8.24 -4.70 -7.42
N TYR A 164 -8.22 -4.01 -6.28
CA TYR A 164 -8.98 -4.44 -5.10
C TYR A 164 -10.49 -4.55 -5.35
N GLN A 165 -11.08 -3.54 -6.00
CA GLN A 165 -12.52 -3.51 -6.30
C GLN A 165 -12.91 -4.55 -7.35
N GLU A 166 -12.06 -4.80 -8.34
CA GLU A 166 -12.24 -5.87 -9.32
C GLU A 166 -12.34 -7.23 -8.64
N ALA A 167 -11.37 -7.58 -7.78
CA ALA A 167 -11.39 -8.85 -7.03
C ALA A 167 -12.66 -9.01 -6.17
N ILE A 168 -13.11 -7.94 -5.49
CA ILE A 168 -14.36 -7.99 -4.72
C ILE A 168 -15.58 -8.22 -5.61
N ARG A 169 -15.64 -7.56 -6.77
CA ARG A 169 -16.77 -7.73 -7.72
C ARG A 169 -16.81 -9.16 -8.27
N GLU A 170 -15.66 -9.71 -8.63
CA GLU A 170 -15.52 -11.08 -9.09
C GLU A 170 -15.96 -12.10 -8.03
N GLU A 171 -15.51 -11.91 -6.79
CA GLU A 171 -15.92 -12.78 -5.68
C GLU A 171 -17.44 -12.75 -5.45
N ARG A 172 -18.04 -11.56 -5.47
CA ARG A 172 -19.51 -11.40 -5.33
C ARG A 172 -20.26 -12.13 -6.43
N ARG A 173 -19.81 -12.03 -7.68
CA ARG A 173 -20.41 -12.74 -8.83
C ARG A 173 -20.27 -14.25 -8.68
N ALA A 174 -19.10 -14.74 -8.29
CA ALA A 174 -18.86 -16.17 -8.09
C ALA A 174 -19.74 -16.77 -6.98
N ARG A 175 -20.06 -16.00 -5.93
CA ARG A 175 -21.00 -16.43 -4.88
C ARG A 175 -22.45 -16.53 -5.35
N GLN A 176 -22.87 -15.69 -6.29
CA GLN A 176 -24.23 -15.71 -6.86
C GLN A 176 -24.44 -16.86 -7.86
N GLN A 177 -23.37 -17.47 -8.34
CA GLN A 177 -23.39 -18.60 -9.28
C GLN A 177 -23.26 -19.96 -8.59
N ARG A 178 -23.16 -20.00 -7.26
CA ARG A 178 -23.12 -21.21 -6.43
C ARG A 178 -24.49 -21.44 -5.80
#